data_AF-A0A842VS95-F1
#
_entry.id   AF-A0A842VS95-F1
#
_cell.length_a   1.000
_cell.length_b   1.000
_cell.length_c   1.000
_cell.angle_alpha   90.00
_cell.angle_beta   90.00
_cell.angle_gamma   90.00
#
_symmetry.space_group_name_H-M   'P 1'
#
loop_
_entity.id
_entity.type
_entity.pdbx_description
1 polymer ?
#
loop_
_entity_poly.entity_id
_entity_poly.type
_entity_poly.pdbx_seq_one_letter_code
_entity_poly.pdbx_strand_id
1 'polypeptide(L)'
;MKKISSISINGRITLDMHSLNNEGNEGNQVLTRQVTIIDQHGKPATVTAVSGDMLKHIMCEHFWKISKEGKISLSDTSQVFNANRIISKDLKNVSKEDLKKQDIATNAVIQTCAMSDIAGAMITDIGNFARKSVAEFGWLIAKPEANETENYFHAKYVPNASDQETDASNVGQNIFHRPANSGIYAFVGNLEILRLGYNDISKSYAIDDQERKNRYV
;
A
#
# COMPACT_ATOMS: atom_id res chain seq x y z
N MET A 1 1.09 -8.23 30.77
CA MET A 1 0.60 -7.22 29.81
C MET A 1 -0.73 -7.70 29.23
N LYS A 2 -1.76 -6.85 29.11
CA LYS A 2 -2.96 -7.20 28.35
C LYS A 2 -2.55 -7.44 26.89
N LYS A 3 -2.81 -8.62 26.35
CA LYS A 3 -2.55 -8.94 24.94
C LYS A 3 -3.69 -8.35 24.12
N ILE A 4 -3.38 -7.38 23.27
CA ILE A 4 -4.35 -6.84 22.30
C ILE A 4 -4.46 -7.88 21.18
N SER A 5 -5.67 -8.37 20.92
CA SER A 5 -5.90 -9.35 19.84
C SER A 5 -5.86 -8.70 18.47
N SER A 6 -6.63 -7.64 18.33
CA SER A 6 -6.85 -6.89 17.11
C SER A 6 -7.25 -5.46 17.45
N ILE A 7 -7.05 -4.56 16.50
CA ILE A 7 -7.50 -3.18 16.55
C ILE A 7 -8.29 -2.92 15.27
N SER A 8 -9.55 -2.50 15.41
CA SER A 8 -10.38 -2.10 14.27
C SER A 8 -10.78 -0.64 14.45
N ILE A 9 -10.58 0.15 13.40
CA ILE A 9 -10.85 1.58 13.39
C ILE A 9 -11.84 1.83 12.25
N ASN A 10 -12.93 2.52 12.55
CA ASN A 10 -13.85 3.03 11.55
C ASN A 10 -14.22 4.47 11.87
N GLY A 11 -14.53 5.24 10.84
CA GLY A 11 -14.91 6.63 11.02
C GLY A 11 -15.07 7.39 9.73
N ARG A 12 -15.18 8.71 9.87
CA ARG A 12 -15.20 9.65 8.74
C ARG A 12 -13.94 10.49 8.80
N ILE A 13 -13.29 10.64 7.66
CA ILE A 13 -12.10 11.49 7.51
C ILE A 13 -12.45 12.57 6.49
N THR A 14 -12.24 13.83 6.85
CA THR A 14 -12.29 14.94 5.90
C THR A 14 -10.91 15.09 5.28
N LEU A 15 -10.84 15.03 3.95
CA LEU A 15 -9.65 15.38 3.20
C LEU A 15 -9.91 16.71 2.52
N ASP A 16 -9.28 17.77 3.03
CA ASP A 16 -9.46 19.13 2.51
C ASP A 16 -8.99 19.23 1.05
N MET A 17 -7.94 18.49 0.69
CA MET A 17 -7.48 18.30 -0.69
C MET A 17 -6.56 17.07 -0.78
N HIS A 18 -6.68 16.27 -1.85
CA HIS A 18 -5.75 15.20 -2.17
C HIS A 18 -5.67 14.89 -3.67
N SER A 19 -4.53 14.34 -4.11
CA SER A 19 -4.37 13.75 -5.45
C SER A 19 -3.83 12.31 -5.33
N LEU A 20 -4.34 11.59 -4.33
CA LEU A 20 -3.95 10.22 -4.03
C LEU A 20 -4.48 9.25 -5.11
N ASN A 21 -3.65 8.29 -5.51
CA ASN A 21 -4.00 7.05 -6.24
C ASN A 21 -4.89 7.20 -7.50
N ASN A 22 -4.62 8.22 -8.31
CA ASN A 22 -5.28 8.44 -9.60
C ASN A 22 -5.14 7.23 -10.57
N GLU A 23 -6.11 7.05 -11.47
CA GLU A 23 -6.31 5.86 -12.33
C GLU A 23 -5.34 5.76 -13.52
N GLY A 24 -4.53 6.78 -13.76
CA GLY A 24 -3.61 6.86 -14.90
C GLY A 24 -3.81 8.14 -15.71
N ASN A 25 -3.28 8.17 -16.93
CA ASN A 25 -3.36 9.33 -17.82
C ASN A 25 -4.13 8.98 -19.10
N GLU A 26 -5.07 9.84 -19.48
CA GLU A 26 -5.66 9.85 -20.82
C GLU A 26 -5.16 11.09 -21.56
N GLY A 27 -4.28 10.88 -22.53
CA GLY A 27 -3.54 11.97 -23.16
C GLY A 27 -2.75 12.77 -22.14
N ASN A 28 -3.13 14.03 -21.95
CA ASN A 28 -2.50 14.92 -20.99
C ASN A 28 -3.29 15.12 -19.68
N GLN A 29 -4.38 14.38 -19.48
CA GLN A 29 -5.21 14.47 -18.29
C GLN A 29 -4.99 13.26 -17.38
N VAL A 30 -4.70 13.52 -16.12
CA VAL A 30 -4.69 12.49 -15.08
C VAL A 30 -6.15 12.23 -14.66
N LEU A 31 -6.57 10.97 -14.59
CA LEU A 31 -7.93 10.60 -14.19
C LEU A 31 -8.01 10.33 -12.70
N THR A 32 -9.01 10.91 -12.05
CA THR A 32 -9.27 10.67 -10.62
C THR A 32 -9.86 9.27 -10.42
N ARG A 33 -9.47 8.59 -9.33
CA ARG A 33 -10.10 7.31 -8.99
C ARG A 33 -11.52 7.52 -8.47
N GLN A 34 -12.47 6.84 -9.11
CA GLN A 34 -13.88 6.87 -8.74
C GLN A 34 -14.45 5.46 -8.64
N VAL A 35 -15.50 5.31 -7.83
CA VAL A 35 -16.27 4.06 -7.71
C VAL A 35 -17.76 4.38 -7.75
N THR A 36 -18.56 3.46 -8.25
CA THR A 36 -20.02 3.55 -8.17
C THR A 36 -20.52 2.76 -6.97
N ILE A 37 -21.27 3.43 -6.09
CA ILE A 37 -21.93 2.81 -4.93
C ILE A 37 -23.45 2.93 -5.06
N ILE A 38 -24.17 2.11 -4.29
CA ILE A 38 -25.61 2.28 -4.09
C ILE A 38 -25.81 3.15 -2.84
N ASP A 39 -26.46 4.29 -3.00
CA ASP A 39 -26.73 5.22 -1.91
C ASP A 39 -27.84 4.71 -0.97
N GLN A 40 -28.12 5.49 0.07
CA GLN A 40 -29.17 5.21 1.06
C GLN A 40 -30.60 5.19 0.47
N HIS A 41 -30.79 5.68 -0.76
CA HIS A 41 -32.06 5.67 -1.49
C HIS A 41 -32.12 4.55 -2.54
N GLY A 42 -31.10 3.68 -2.60
CA GLY A 42 -31.03 2.59 -3.58
C GLY A 42 -30.59 3.05 -4.97
N LYS A 43 -30.06 4.27 -5.12
CA LYS A 43 -29.63 4.82 -6.42
C LYS A 43 -28.12 4.71 -6.61
N PRO A 44 -27.65 4.47 -7.85
CA PRO A 44 -26.23 4.56 -8.16
C PRO A 44 -25.69 5.99 -7.95
N ALA A 45 -24.55 6.11 -7.28
CA ALA A 45 -23.80 7.34 -7.15
C ALA A 45 -22.31 7.06 -7.44
N THR A 46 -21.72 7.83 -8.36
CA THR A 46 -20.28 7.79 -8.62
C THR A 46 -19.58 8.80 -7.74
N VAL A 47 -18.59 8.35 -6.97
CA VAL A 47 -17.88 9.16 -5.97
C VAL A 47 -16.38 8.97 -6.10
N THR A 48 -15.59 9.95 -5.66
CA THR A 48 -14.14 9.81 -5.55
C THR A 48 -13.76 8.75 -4.52
N ALA A 49 -12.64 8.06 -4.73
CA ALA A 49 -12.18 7.02 -3.83
C ALA A 49 -10.66 6.87 -3.76
N VAL A 50 -10.16 6.50 -2.58
CA VAL A 50 -8.76 6.10 -2.35
C VAL A 50 -8.72 4.60 -2.10
N SER A 51 -7.92 3.86 -2.88
CA SER A 51 -7.83 2.41 -2.69
C SER A 51 -7.24 2.06 -1.32
N GLY A 52 -7.69 0.95 -0.72
CA GLY A 52 -7.10 0.45 0.52
C GLY A 52 -5.60 0.15 0.40
N ASP A 53 -5.13 -0.20 -0.82
CA ASP A 53 -3.70 -0.38 -1.08
C ASP A 53 -2.89 0.91 -0.99
N MET A 54 -3.48 2.07 -1.30
CA MET A 54 -2.81 3.36 -1.11
C MET A 54 -2.62 3.66 0.38
N LEU A 55 -3.64 3.41 1.20
CA LEU A 55 -3.50 3.50 2.66
C LEU A 55 -2.46 2.54 3.20
N LYS A 56 -2.48 1.29 2.71
CA LYS A 56 -1.49 0.29 3.07
C LYS A 56 -0.09 0.72 2.68
N HIS A 57 0.08 1.31 1.49
CA HIS A 57 1.35 1.83 1.03
C HIS A 57 1.88 2.93 1.96
N ILE A 58 1.04 3.90 2.33
CA ILE A 58 1.39 4.95 3.30
C ILE A 58 1.79 4.35 4.65
N MET A 59 0.99 3.43 5.19
CA MET A 59 1.31 2.72 6.44
C MET A 59 2.66 1.98 6.34
N CYS A 60 2.88 1.25 5.26
CA CYS A 60 4.15 0.57 4.99
C CYS A 60 5.31 1.56 4.88
N GLU A 61 5.13 2.74 4.29
CA GLU A 61 6.20 3.75 4.20
C GLU A 61 6.60 4.26 5.58
N HIS A 62 5.61 4.54 6.44
CA HIS A 62 5.87 4.93 7.82
C HIS A 62 6.57 3.81 8.61
N PHE A 63 6.06 2.58 8.51
CA PHE A 63 6.68 1.43 9.16
C PHE A 63 8.10 1.17 8.64
N TRP A 64 8.35 1.39 7.35
CA TRP A 64 9.67 1.25 6.75
C TRP A 64 10.66 2.25 7.35
N LYS A 65 10.29 3.53 7.47
CA LYS A 65 11.13 4.57 8.10
C LYS A 65 11.48 4.20 9.54
N ILE A 66 10.47 3.83 10.34
CA ILE A 66 10.65 3.38 11.72
C ILE A 66 11.56 2.15 11.79
N SER A 67 11.39 1.19 10.88
CA SER A 67 12.21 -0.02 10.82
C SER A 67 13.68 0.27 10.51
N LYS A 68 13.96 1.24 9.64
CA LYS A 68 15.33 1.66 9.32
C LYS A 68 16.01 2.31 10.53
N GLU A 69 15.29 3.14 11.28
CA GLU A 69 15.80 3.80 12.48
C GLU A 69 15.98 2.82 13.65
N GLY A 70 14.96 1.99 13.91
CA GLY A 70 14.92 1.01 14.99
C GLY A 70 15.69 -0.29 14.72
N LYS A 71 16.32 -0.41 13.54
CA LYS A 71 17.02 -1.63 13.07
C LYS A 71 16.15 -2.89 13.15
N ILE A 72 14.87 -2.76 12.82
CA ILE A 72 13.94 -3.89 12.70
C ILE A 72 14.30 -4.69 11.44
N SER A 73 14.19 -6.02 11.50
CA SER A 73 14.54 -6.92 10.38
C SER A 73 13.71 -6.62 9.13
N LEU A 74 14.37 -6.28 8.03
CA LEU A 74 13.80 -6.12 6.70
C LEU A 74 14.64 -6.92 5.69
N SER A 75 13.97 -7.59 4.75
CA SER A 75 14.63 -8.23 3.61
C SER A 75 15.40 -7.21 2.76
N ASP A 76 16.41 -7.65 2.00
CA ASP A 76 17.18 -6.78 1.10
C ASP A 76 16.26 -6.01 0.14
N THR A 77 15.22 -6.67 -0.38
CA THR A 77 14.17 -6.04 -1.20
C THR A 77 13.40 -4.94 -0.46
N SER A 78 13.05 -5.15 0.82
CA SER A 78 12.34 -4.15 1.63
C SER A 78 13.25 -3.02 2.09
N GLN A 79 14.57 -3.20 2.16
CA GLN A 79 15.51 -2.15 2.54
C GLN A 79 15.44 -0.92 1.62
N VAL A 80 15.07 -1.11 0.36
CA VAL A 80 14.91 -0.06 -0.66
C VAL A 80 13.44 0.31 -0.92
N PHE A 81 12.53 -0.10 -0.04
CA PHE A 81 11.08 0.13 -0.14
C PHE A 81 10.45 -0.34 -1.46
N ASN A 82 10.94 -1.48 -1.99
CA ASN A 82 10.40 -2.06 -3.21
C ASN A 82 8.98 -2.60 -3.00
N ALA A 83 8.08 -2.40 -3.96
CA ALA A 83 6.69 -2.85 -3.90
C ALA A 83 6.52 -4.38 -3.69
N ASN A 84 7.46 -5.19 -4.21
CA ASN A 84 7.45 -6.64 -3.99
C ASN A 84 7.69 -6.99 -2.51
N ARG A 85 8.36 -6.10 -1.76
CA ARG A 85 8.78 -6.21 -0.34
C ARG A 85 9.73 -7.37 -0.07
N ILE A 86 9.44 -8.57 -0.54
CA ILE A 86 10.28 -9.75 -0.39
C ILE A 86 10.22 -10.61 -1.65
N ILE A 87 11.35 -11.19 -2.02
CA ILE A 87 11.47 -12.16 -3.12
C ILE A 87 12.17 -13.42 -2.64
N SER A 88 12.12 -14.50 -3.42
CA SER A 88 12.75 -15.77 -3.07
C SER A 88 14.25 -15.67 -2.74
N LYS A 89 14.96 -14.75 -3.40
CA LYS A 89 16.41 -14.48 -3.14
C LYS A 89 16.69 -13.90 -1.75
N ASP A 90 15.71 -13.29 -1.10
CA ASP A 90 15.87 -12.77 0.27
C ASP A 90 15.92 -13.91 1.30
N LEU A 91 15.36 -15.08 0.99
CA LEU A 91 15.22 -16.23 1.89
C LEU A 91 16.48 -17.12 1.88
N LYS A 92 17.65 -16.52 2.10
CA LYS A 92 18.98 -17.14 1.88
C LYS A 92 19.28 -18.35 2.76
N ASN A 93 18.62 -18.47 3.91
CA ASN A 93 18.91 -19.49 4.93
C ASN A 93 18.07 -20.76 4.78
N VAL A 94 17.22 -20.86 3.75
CA VAL A 94 16.32 -21.99 3.55
C VAL A 94 16.45 -22.50 2.11
N SER A 95 16.52 -23.81 1.95
CA SER A 95 16.62 -24.42 0.63
C SER A 95 15.36 -24.14 -0.21
N LYS A 96 15.50 -24.03 -1.54
CA LYS A 96 14.34 -23.85 -2.43
C LYS A 96 13.32 -25.00 -2.32
N GLU A 97 13.78 -26.20 -1.99
CA GLU A 97 12.90 -27.36 -1.81
C GLU A 97 12.06 -27.23 -0.53
N ASP A 98 12.68 -26.80 0.58
CA ASP A 98 11.95 -26.57 1.83
C ASP A 98 11.01 -25.38 1.74
N LEU A 99 11.36 -24.35 0.95
CA LEU A 99 10.48 -23.21 0.69
C LEU A 99 9.19 -23.58 -0.05
N LYS A 100 9.07 -24.78 -0.64
CA LYS A 100 7.79 -25.27 -1.18
C LYS A 100 6.80 -25.67 -0.07
N LYS A 101 7.28 -25.91 1.16
CA LYS A 101 6.44 -26.22 2.32
C LYS A 101 5.99 -24.92 2.97
N GLN A 102 4.67 -24.69 3.00
CA GLN A 102 4.09 -23.40 3.39
C GLN A 102 4.39 -22.99 4.84
N ASP A 103 4.49 -23.95 5.75
CA ASP A 103 4.88 -23.71 7.15
C ASP A 103 6.32 -23.21 7.25
N ILE A 104 7.27 -23.85 6.55
CA ILE A 104 8.68 -23.44 6.53
C ILE A 104 8.83 -22.08 5.83
N ALA A 105 8.18 -21.89 4.68
CA ALA A 105 8.20 -20.62 3.96
C ALA A 105 7.60 -19.48 4.79
N THR A 106 6.52 -19.72 5.52
CA THR A 106 5.91 -18.72 6.42
C THR A 106 6.89 -18.31 7.52
N ASN A 107 7.56 -19.27 8.17
CA ASN A 107 8.59 -18.97 9.17
C ASN A 107 9.72 -18.13 8.57
N ALA A 108 10.24 -18.55 7.41
CA ALA A 108 11.33 -17.86 6.73
C ALA A 108 10.95 -16.41 6.39
N VAL A 109 9.78 -16.17 5.80
CA VAL A 109 9.31 -14.83 5.46
C VAL A 109 9.14 -13.95 6.70
N ILE A 110 8.54 -14.47 7.77
CA ILE A 110 8.35 -13.73 9.03
C ILE A 110 9.70 -13.35 9.63
N GLN A 111 10.64 -14.29 9.72
CA GLN A 111 11.97 -14.07 10.32
C GLN A 111 12.82 -13.11 9.48
N THR A 112 12.71 -13.19 8.15
CA THR A 112 13.50 -12.37 7.22
C THR A 112 12.97 -10.94 7.11
N CYS A 113 11.65 -10.70 7.18
CA CYS A 113 11.10 -9.38 6.87
C CYS A 113 9.86 -9.02 7.69
N ALA A 114 10.01 -8.05 8.60
CA ALA A 114 8.91 -7.49 9.38
C ALA A 114 7.86 -6.79 8.50
N MET A 115 8.27 -6.15 7.40
CA MET A 115 7.34 -5.54 6.45
C MET A 115 6.38 -6.57 5.84
N SER A 116 6.93 -7.71 5.41
CA SER A 116 6.15 -8.81 4.83
C SER A 116 5.34 -9.58 5.87
N ASP A 117 5.77 -9.59 7.13
CA ASP A 117 4.96 -10.10 8.24
C ASP A 117 3.70 -9.24 8.44
N ILE A 118 3.84 -7.91 8.48
CA ILE A 118 2.72 -6.97 8.72
C ILE A 118 1.81 -6.86 7.50
N ALA A 119 2.39 -6.61 6.32
CA ALA A 119 1.63 -6.25 5.14
C ALA A 119 1.33 -7.47 4.23
N GLY A 120 1.75 -8.67 4.65
CA GLY A 120 1.63 -9.90 3.89
C GLY A 120 2.65 -9.99 2.75
N ALA A 121 2.68 -11.14 2.08
CA ALA A 121 3.56 -11.37 0.94
C ALA A 121 2.99 -12.45 0.02
N MET A 122 3.38 -12.38 -1.26
CA MET A 122 3.14 -13.42 -2.25
C MET A 122 4.44 -13.67 -3.00
N ILE A 123 4.87 -14.93 -3.07
CA ILE A 123 6.10 -15.33 -3.76
C ILE A 123 5.77 -16.56 -4.61
N THR A 124 5.77 -16.38 -5.92
CA THR A 124 5.25 -17.38 -6.87
C THR A 124 6.24 -18.51 -7.15
N ASP A 125 7.54 -18.21 -7.14
CA ASP A 125 8.61 -19.16 -7.50
C ASP A 125 9.07 -20.10 -6.38
N ILE A 126 8.35 -20.11 -5.24
CA ILE A 126 8.57 -21.03 -4.10
C ILE A 126 7.33 -21.89 -3.79
N GLY A 127 6.60 -22.30 -4.83
CA GLY A 127 5.37 -23.08 -4.67
C GLY A 127 4.14 -22.23 -4.35
N ASN A 128 4.03 -21.06 -4.99
CA ASN A 128 2.91 -20.13 -4.84
C ASN A 128 2.60 -19.78 -3.38
N PHE A 129 3.64 -19.36 -2.65
CA PHE A 129 3.52 -18.92 -1.28
C PHE A 129 2.64 -17.66 -1.18
N ALA A 130 1.73 -17.65 -0.20
CA ALA A 130 0.93 -16.49 0.14
C ALA A 130 0.73 -16.38 1.65
N ARG A 131 1.10 -15.22 2.20
CA ARG A 131 0.77 -14.79 3.57
C ARG A 131 -0.23 -13.65 3.51
N LYS A 132 -1.38 -13.84 4.15
CA LYS A 132 -2.36 -12.75 4.31
C LYS A 132 -1.80 -11.64 5.19
N SER A 133 -2.05 -10.41 4.78
CA SER A 133 -1.71 -9.20 5.54
C SER A 133 -2.31 -9.24 6.95
N VAL A 134 -1.58 -8.71 7.92
CA VAL A 134 -2.07 -8.41 9.27
C VAL A 134 -2.77 -7.06 9.30
N ALA A 135 -2.32 -6.13 8.44
CA ALA A 135 -2.94 -4.83 8.27
C ALA A 135 -3.85 -4.79 7.04
N GLU A 136 -5.13 -4.52 7.24
CA GLU A 136 -6.17 -4.50 6.22
C GLU A 136 -6.85 -3.14 6.20
N PHE A 137 -7.09 -2.62 5.00
CA PHE A 137 -7.72 -1.34 4.79
C PHE A 137 -8.83 -1.51 3.75
N GLY A 138 -10.02 -1.02 4.09
CA GLY A 138 -11.06 -0.80 3.11
C GLY A 138 -10.68 0.33 2.16
N TRP A 139 -11.43 0.46 1.08
CA TRP A 139 -11.37 1.66 0.25
C TRP A 139 -11.88 2.85 1.07
N LEU A 140 -11.22 4.01 0.97
CA LEU A 140 -11.89 5.25 1.36
C LEU A 140 -12.85 5.61 0.25
N ILE A 141 -14.12 5.67 0.61
CA ILE A 141 -15.19 5.99 -0.31
C ILE A 141 -15.80 7.30 0.16
N ALA A 142 -15.87 8.28 -0.73
CA ALA A 142 -16.44 9.57 -0.40
C ALA A 142 -17.96 9.46 -0.22
N LYS A 143 -18.53 10.36 0.58
CA LYS A 143 -19.98 10.52 0.67
C LYS A 143 -20.50 11.13 -0.63
N PRO A 144 -21.58 10.57 -1.24
CA PRO A 144 -22.16 11.10 -2.49
C PRO A 144 -22.38 12.61 -2.50
N GLU A 145 -22.88 13.14 -1.40
CA GLU A 145 -23.25 14.55 -1.24
C GLU A 145 -22.10 15.46 -0.75
N ALA A 146 -20.91 14.91 -0.50
CA ALA A 146 -19.80 15.66 0.09
C ALA A 146 -18.45 15.23 -0.50
N ASN A 147 -18.33 15.28 -1.83
CA ASN A 147 -17.08 15.08 -2.54
C ASN A 147 -17.02 15.91 -3.83
N GLU A 148 -15.83 16.39 -4.19
CA GLU A 148 -15.59 17.22 -5.35
C GLU A 148 -14.25 16.89 -6.01
N THR A 149 -14.14 17.14 -7.31
CA THR A 149 -12.91 17.03 -8.09
C THR A 149 -12.70 18.31 -8.89
N GLU A 150 -11.61 19.02 -8.61
CA GLU A 150 -11.14 20.15 -9.40
C GLU A 150 -9.99 19.70 -10.31
N ASN A 151 -9.82 20.35 -11.47
CA ASN A 151 -8.72 20.06 -12.39
C ASN A 151 -7.77 21.26 -12.48
N TYR A 152 -6.51 21.03 -12.10
CA TYR A 152 -5.45 22.04 -12.12
C TYR A 152 -4.62 21.95 -13.39
N PHE A 153 -4.32 23.11 -13.97
CA PHE A 153 -3.45 23.25 -15.13
C PHE A 153 -1.98 23.21 -14.70
N HIS A 154 -1.18 22.38 -15.35
CA HIS A 154 0.26 22.29 -15.14
C HIS A 154 0.98 22.30 -16.48
N ALA A 155 1.89 23.25 -16.71
CA ALA A 155 2.63 23.34 -17.96
C ALA A 155 4.14 23.31 -17.73
N LYS A 156 4.84 22.52 -18.55
CA LYS A 156 6.29 22.63 -18.71
C LYS A 156 6.57 23.78 -19.67
N TYR A 157 7.04 24.91 -19.15
CA TYR A 157 7.44 26.04 -19.96
C TYR A 157 8.87 25.86 -20.48
N VAL A 158 9.07 26.03 -21.78
CA VAL A 158 10.37 25.98 -22.45
C VAL A 158 10.69 27.37 -22.98
N PRO A 159 11.84 27.98 -22.65
CA PRO A 159 12.15 29.38 -22.98
C PRO A 159 12.15 29.70 -24.48
N ASN A 160 12.50 28.74 -25.34
CA ASN A 160 12.56 28.91 -26.80
C ASN A 160 11.59 27.93 -27.49
N ALA A 161 10.33 28.33 -27.63
CA ALA A 161 9.31 27.50 -28.30
C ALA A 161 9.42 27.48 -29.85
N SER A 162 10.34 28.27 -30.43
CA SER A 162 10.51 28.44 -31.88
C SER A 162 11.53 27.51 -32.53
N ASP A 163 12.39 26.86 -31.74
CA ASP A 163 13.30 25.84 -32.27
C ASP A 163 12.52 24.53 -32.40
N GLN A 164 12.03 24.24 -33.61
CA GLN A 164 11.52 22.91 -33.95
C GLN A 164 12.70 21.94 -33.94
N GLU A 165 13.06 21.45 -32.75
CA GLU A 165 14.04 20.38 -32.64
C GLU A 165 13.45 19.09 -33.23
N THR A 166 14.21 18.49 -34.13
CA THR A 166 13.88 17.30 -34.93
C THR A 166 13.82 16.00 -34.12
N ASP A 167 13.92 16.07 -32.79
CA ASP A 167 13.95 14.90 -31.92
C ASP A 167 12.65 14.77 -31.11
N ALA A 168 12.02 13.59 -31.18
CA ALA A 168 10.76 13.24 -30.51
C ALA A 168 10.89 13.09 -28.97
N SER A 169 11.90 13.68 -28.35
CA SER A 169 12.35 13.42 -26.99
C SER A 169 11.72 14.35 -25.93
N ASN A 170 10.39 14.52 -25.89
CA ASN A 170 9.69 15.26 -24.81
C ASN A 170 10.28 16.67 -24.49
N VAL A 171 10.84 17.36 -25.49
CA VAL A 171 11.54 18.66 -25.32
C VAL A 171 10.58 19.84 -25.46
N GLY A 172 9.41 19.67 -26.08
CA GLY A 172 8.41 20.73 -26.30
C GLY A 172 7.60 21.16 -25.06
N GLN A 173 6.79 22.21 -25.23
CA GLN A 173 5.87 22.69 -24.20
C GLN A 173 4.73 21.67 -24.01
N ASN A 174 4.73 21.00 -22.86
CA ASN A 174 3.72 20.01 -22.52
C ASN A 174 2.78 20.58 -21.47
N ILE A 175 1.49 20.55 -21.77
CA ILE A 175 0.38 20.91 -20.87
C ILE A 175 -0.16 19.62 -20.26
N PHE A 176 -0.44 19.63 -18.96
CA PHE A 176 -1.06 18.55 -18.22
C PHE A 176 -2.21 19.07 -17.35
N HIS A 177 -3.24 18.25 -17.18
CA HIS A 177 -4.32 18.49 -16.22
C HIS A 177 -4.25 17.46 -15.10
N ARG A 178 -4.22 17.94 -13.85
CA ARG A 178 -4.17 17.07 -12.67
C ARG A 178 -5.39 17.28 -11.79
N PRO A 179 -6.10 16.23 -11.38
CA PRO A 179 -7.23 16.35 -10.49
C PRO A 179 -6.74 16.57 -9.06
N ALA A 180 -7.44 17.42 -8.33
CA ALA A 180 -7.41 17.46 -6.87
C ALA A 180 -8.82 17.19 -6.37
N ASN A 181 -8.93 16.22 -5.46
CA ASN A 181 -10.19 15.83 -4.86
C ASN A 181 -10.28 16.37 -3.45
N SER A 182 -11.48 16.62 -2.99
CA SER A 182 -11.78 16.96 -1.61
C SER A 182 -13.08 16.28 -1.19
N GLY A 183 -13.27 16.08 0.11
CA GLY A 183 -14.53 15.52 0.61
C GLY A 183 -14.46 14.84 1.97
N ILE A 184 -15.58 14.22 2.32
CA ILE A 184 -15.74 13.42 3.53
C ILE A 184 -15.77 11.95 3.14
N TYR A 185 -14.82 11.17 3.64
CA TYR A 185 -14.60 9.77 3.28
C TYR A 185 -14.92 8.84 4.44
N ALA A 186 -15.57 7.72 4.14
CA ALA A 186 -15.66 6.61 5.08
C ALA A 186 -14.32 5.88 5.16
N PHE A 187 -13.83 5.65 6.37
CA PHE A 187 -12.59 4.92 6.63
C PHE A 187 -12.88 3.64 7.42
N VAL A 188 -12.26 2.54 7.02
CA VAL A 188 -12.24 1.28 7.77
C VAL A 188 -10.84 0.68 7.67
N GLY A 189 -10.24 0.40 8.82
CA GLY A 189 -8.96 -0.29 8.95
C GLY A 189 -9.02 -1.36 10.03
N ASN A 190 -8.34 -2.47 9.82
CA ASN A 190 -8.24 -3.59 10.75
C ASN A 190 -6.79 -4.06 10.87
N LEU A 191 -6.33 -4.28 12.09
CA LEU A 191 -4.99 -4.74 12.43
C LEU A 191 -5.11 -5.98 13.31
N GLU A 192 -4.73 -7.16 12.80
CA GLU A 192 -4.76 -8.42 13.55
C GLU A 192 -3.48 -8.62 14.39
N ILE A 193 -3.28 -7.77 15.39
CA ILE A 193 -2.03 -7.64 16.17
C ILE A 193 -1.45 -8.97 16.67
N LEU A 194 -2.28 -9.95 17.08
CA LEU A 194 -1.78 -11.26 17.50
C LEU A 194 -1.11 -12.07 16.39
N ARG A 195 -1.41 -11.80 15.11
CA ARG A 195 -0.82 -12.50 13.97
C ARG A 195 0.59 -12.00 13.63
N LEU A 196 1.06 -10.91 14.24
CA LEU A 196 2.46 -10.47 14.14
C LEU A 196 3.40 -11.55 14.66
N GLY A 197 4.27 -12.02 13.77
CA GLY A 197 5.19 -13.13 14.05
C GLY A 197 4.55 -14.51 14.01
N TYR A 198 3.24 -14.62 13.78
CA TYR A 198 2.51 -15.89 13.89
C TYR A 198 2.46 -16.62 12.55
N ASN A 199 2.79 -17.90 12.59
CA ASN A 199 2.65 -18.81 11.46
C ASN A 199 1.27 -19.48 11.50
N ASP A 200 0.39 -19.07 10.59
CA ASP A 200 -0.98 -19.58 10.50
C ASP A 200 -1.05 -21.07 10.10
N ILE A 201 0.03 -21.66 9.60
CA ILE A 201 0.10 -23.08 9.21
C ILE A 201 0.55 -23.93 10.39
N SER A 202 1.72 -23.63 10.98
CA SER A 202 2.27 -24.39 12.11
C SER A 202 1.64 -24.04 13.46
N LYS A 203 0.81 -22.99 13.50
CA LYS A 203 0.14 -22.47 14.70
C LYS A 203 1.09 -22.04 15.82
N SER A 204 2.28 -21.59 15.46
CA SER A 204 3.34 -21.16 16.38
C SER A 204 3.91 -19.81 15.97
N TYR A 205 4.58 -19.12 16.90
CA TYR A 205 5.32 -17.89 16.58
C TYR A 205 6.69 -18.25 16.02
N ALA A 206 7.03 -17.65 14.88
CA ALA A 206 8.31 -17.87 14.20
C ALA A 206 9.46 -17.03 14.79
N ILE A 207 9.12 -16.06 15.63
CA ILE A 207 10.02 -15.08 16.23
C ILE A 207 9.70 -14.94 17.73
N ASP A 208 10.67 -14.47 18.51
CA ASP A 208 10.52 -14.32 19.94
C ASP A 208 9.63 -13.11 20.33
N ASP A 209 9.24 -13.05 21.61
CA ASP A 209 8.37 -11.98 22.11
C ASP A 209 9.02 -10.59 22.05
N GLN A 210 10.35 -10.49 22.07
CA GLN A 210 11.04 -9.21 21.98
C GLN A 210 11.02 -8.67 20.54
N GLU A 211 11.27 -9.51 19.54
CA GLU A 211 11.15 -9.15 18.15
C GLU A 211 9.70 -8.83 17.78
N ARG A 212 8.73 -9.61 18.30
CA ARG A 212 7.32 -9.28 18.16
C ARG A 212 7.01 -7.92 18.72
N LYS A 213 7.50 -7.60 19.93
CA LYS A 213 7.34 -6.29 20.57
C LYS A 213 7.92 -5.16 19.71
N ASN A 214 9.06 -5.39 19.06
CA ASN A 214 9.68 -4.42 18.15
C ASN A 214 8.85 -4.20 16.86
N ARG A 215 7.89 -5.08 16.52
CA ARG A 215 6.99 -4.91 15.36
C ARG A 215 5.68 -4.18 15.70
N TYR A 216 5.44 -3.82 16.97
CA TYR A 216 4.27 -3.01 17.38
C TYR A 216 4.42 -1.51 17.08
N VAL A 217 5.60 -1.09 16.64
CA VAL A 217 6.05 0.32 16.58
C VAL A 217 5.42 1.07 15.42
#